data_AF-A0A969JUS5-F1
#
_entry.id   AF-A0A969JUS5-F1
#
_cell.length_a   1.000
_cell.length_b   1.000
_cell.length_c   1.000
_cell.angle_alpha   90.00
_cell.angle_beta   90.00
_cell.angle_gamma   90.00
#
_symmetry.space_group_name_H-M   'P 1'
#
loop_
_entity.id
_entity.type
_entity.pdbx_description
1 polymer ?
#
loop_
_entity_poly.entity_id
_entity_poly.type
_entity_poly.pdbx_seq_one_letter_code
_entity_poly.pdbx_strand_id
1 'polypeptide(L)'
;MLVLRRLEMCHGALVTSIRGHDVTQNSKQSPGYYAELFRAGDLFLPVSRSLQDRVLAMGCPTEKVVVHHSGIDIDQFQWRARTRALTKRP
;
A
#
# COMPACT_ATOMS: atom_id res chain seq x y z
N MET A 1 -15.05 -0.50 -6.81
CA MET A 1 -14.46 -1.63 -7.58
C MET A 1 -15.12 -2.97 -7.29
N LEU A 2 -15.18 -3.46 -6.03
CA LEU A 2 -15.78 -4.76 -5.72
C LEU A 2 -17.23 -4.91 -6.20
N VAL A 3 -18.04 -3.87 -6.03
CA VAL A 3 -19.42 -3.83 -6.56
C VAL A 3 -19.46 -3.98 -8.07
N LEU A 4 -18.61 -3.24 -8.81
CA LEU A 4 -18.55 -3.32 -10.28
C LEU A 4 -18.15 -4.72 -10.75
N ARG A 5 -17.22 -5.37 -10.05
CA ARG A 5 -16.81 -6.75 -10.35
C ARG A 5 -17.95 -7.74 -10.10
N ARG A 6 -18.70 -7.56 -9.00
CA ARG A 6 -19.86 -8.39 -8.67
C ARG A 6 -21.00 -8.24 -9.69
N LEU A 7 -21.14 -7.06 -10.28
CA LEU A 7 -22.11 -6.76 -11.33
C LEU A 7 -21.60 -7.11 -12.75
N GLU A 8 -20.46 -7.81 -12.86
CA GLU A 8 -19.86 -8.20 -14.14
C GLU A 8 -19.59 -7.01 -15.08
N MET A 9 -19.38 -5.82 -14.51
CA MET A 9 -19.04 -4.61 -15.27
C MET A 9 -17.54 -4.46 -15.47
N CYS A 10 -16.72 -5.25 -14.77
CA CYS A 10 -15.28 -5.32 -14.98
C CYS A 10 -14.76 -6.76 -14.86
N HIS A 11 -13.98 -7.17 -15.86
CA HIS A 11 -13.50 -8.56 -16.02
C HIS A 11 -11.98 -8.71 -15.85
N GLY A 12 -11.26 -7.60 -15.68
CA GLY A 12 -9.81 -7.60 -15.50
C GLY A 12 -9.36 -8.04 -14.11
N ALA A 13 -8.04 -8.19 -13.97
CA ALA A 13 -7.40 -8.40 -12.69
C ALA A 13 -7.59 -7.16 -11.78
N LEU A 14 -8.07 -7.38 -10.56
CA LEU A 14 -8.18 -6.36 -9.53
C LEU A 14 -6.88 -6.30 -8.73
N VAL A 15 -6.01 -5.36 -9.13
CA VAL A 15 -4.75 -5.06 -8.44
C VAL A 15 -4.92 -3.84 -7.56
N THR A 16 -4.50 -3.91 -6.29
CA THR A 16 -4.67 -2.83 -5.31
C THR A 16 -3.33 -2.40 -4.72
N SER A 17 -2.95 -1.13 -4.86
CA SER A 17 -1.79 -0.55 -4.16
C SER A 17 -2.17 -0.16 -2.74
N ILE A 18 -1.31 -0.50 -1.77
CA ILE A 18 -1.55 -0.26 -0.35
C ILE A 18 -0.50 0.74 0.17
N ARG A 19 -0.98 1.87 0.66
CA ARG A 19 -0.20 2.99 1.21
C ARG A 19 -0.30 3.03 2.73
N GLY A 20 0.46 3.95 3.32
CA GLY A 20 0.59 4.03 4.78
C GLY A 20 -0.75 4.18 5.49
N HIS A 21 -1.60 5.12 5.05
CA HIS A 21 -2.86 5.42 5.74
C HIS A 21 -3.85 4.25 5.70
N ASP A 22 -3.92 3.54 4.59
CA ASP A 22 -4.88 2.45 4.33
C ASP A 22 -4.90 1.42 5.47
N VAL A 23 -3.73 0.93 5.88
CA VAL A 23 -3.65 -0.21 6.83
C VAL A 23 -3.15 0.19 8.21
N THR A 24 -2.79 1.47 8.43
CA THR A 24 -2.37 1.97 9.75
C THR A 24 -3.51 2.57 10.55
N GLN A 25 -4.43 3.27 9.90
CA GLN A 25 -5.51 3.98 10.59
C GLN A 25 -6.83 3.22 10.54
N ASN A 26 -7.19 2.70 9.35
CA ASN A 26 -8.49 2.04 9.17
C ASN A 26 -8.58 0.66 9.82
N SER A 27 -7.45 -0.06 9.93
CA SER A 27 -7.42 -1.42 10.49
C SER A 27 -7.79 -1.49 11.97
N LYS A 28 -7.58 -0.41 12.74
CA LYS A 28 -7.93 -0.36 14.17
C LYS A 28 -9.42 -0.16 14.43
N GLN A 29 -10.14 0.40 13.47
CA GLN A 29 -11.51 0.86 13.67
C GLN A 29 -12.56 -0.19 13.30
N SER A 30 -12.20 -1.15 12.44
CA SER A 30 -13.15 -2.16 11.98
C SER A 30 -12.42 -3.46 11.59
N PRO A 31 -12.32 -4.43 12.53
CA PRO A 31 -11.77 -5.75 12.23
C PRO A 31 -12.49 -6.39 11.04
N GLY A 32 -11.74 -6.93 10.08
CA GLY A 32 -12.31 -7.56 8.90
C GLY A 32 -12.76 -6.62 7.79
N TYR A 33 -12.58 -5.29 7.92
CA TYR A 33 -12.93 -4.32 6.88
C TYR A 33 -12.34 -4.66 5.50
N TYR A 34 -11.12 -5.17 5.47
CA TYR A 34 -10.43 -5.57 4.23
C TYR A 34 -10.65 -7.03 3.81
N ALA A 35 -11.42 -7.82 4.57
CA ALA A 35 -11.57 -9.25 4.31
C ALA A 35 -12.18 -9.53 2.93
N GLU A 36 -13.25 -8.81 2.56
CA GLU A 36 -13.85 -8.97 1.23
C GLU A 36 -12.88 -8.54 0.12
N LEU A 37 -12.13 -7.47 0.35
CA LEU A 37 -11.13 -7.00 -0.59
C LEU A 37 -10.06 -8.05 -0.84
N PHE A 38 -9.47 -8.63 0.22
CA PHE A 38 -8.44 -9.68 0.10
C PHE A 38 -8.96 -10.95 -0.56
N ARG A 39 -10.22 -11.31 -0.31
CA ARG A 39 -10.86 -12.45 -0.95
C ARG A 39 -11.02 -12.23 -2.46
N ALA A 40 -11.55 -11.07 -2.85
CA ALA A 40 -11.96 -10.80 -4.23
C ALA A 40 -10.88 -10.16 -5.12
N GLY A 41 -9.83 -9.59 -4.53
CA GLY A 41 -8.69 -9.03 -5.25
C GLY A 41 -7.70 -10.10 -5.72
N ASP A 42 -6.99 -9.78 -6.80
CA ASP A 42 -6.07 -10.70 -7.47
C ASP A 42 -4.60 -10.44 -7.06
N LEU A 43 -4.24 -9.19 -6.76
CA LEU A 43 -2.89 -8.81 -6.32
C LEU A 43 -2.90 -7.56 -5.43
N PHE A 44 -2.06 -7.54 -4.40
CA PHE A 44 -1.87 -6.45 -3.45
C PHE A 44 -0.44 -5.96 -3.46
N LEU A 45 -0.28 -4.65 -3.59
CA LEU A 45 0.99 -3.96 -3.79
C LEU A 45 1.29 -3.00 -2.62
N PRO A 46 1.64 -3.52 -1.42
CA PRO A 46 2.12 -2.68 -0.32
C PRO A 46 3.43 -1.98 -0.67
N VAL A 47 3.55 -0.71 -0.28
CA VAL A 47 4.74 0.09 -0.62
C VAL A 47 5.99 -0.20 0.21
N SER A 48 5.87 -1.04 1.24
CA SER A 48 6.99 -1.43 2.09
C SER A 48 6.74 -2.80 2.71
N ARG A 49 7.83 -3.43 3.18
CA ARG A 49 7.77 -4.70 3.94
C ARG A 49 6.91 -4.57 5.20
N SER A 50 7.02 -3.44 5.92
CA SER A 50 6.17 -3.19 7.09
C SER A 50 4.68 -3.17 6.77
N LEU A 51 4.28 -2.68 5.58
CA LEU A 51 2.87 -2.74 5.16
C LEU A 51 2.48 -4.14 4.66
N GLN A 52 3.40 -4.87 4.03
CA GLN A 52 3.22 -6.29 3.70
C GLN A 52 2.89 -7.08 4.97
N ASP A 53 3.71 -6.97 6.02
CA ASP A 53 3.50 -7.69 7.28
C ASP A 53 2.13 -7.39 7.88
N ARG A 54 1.66 -6.14 7.76
CA ARG A 54 0.33 -5.74 8.23
C ARG A 54 -0.80 -6.35 7.41
N VAL A 55 -0.72 -6.35 6.07
CA VAL A 55 -1.80 -6.96 5.27
C VAL A 55 -1.85 -8.48 5.47
N LEU A 56 -0.70 -9.13 5.62
CA LEU A 56 -0.63 -10.55 5.96
C LEU A 56 -1.25 -10.82 7.34
N ALA A 57 -0.92 -10.02 8.35
CA ALA A 57 -1.52 -10.13 9.69
C ALA A 57 -3.04 -9.87 9.70
N MET A 58 -3.57 -9.13 8.73
CA MET A 58 -5.00 -8.91 8.54
C MET A 58 -5.70 -10.01 7.72
N GLY A 59 -4.98 -11.06 7.32
CA GLY A 59 -5.54 -12.21 6.60
C GLY A 59 -5.45 -12.13 5.08
N CYS A 60 -4.61 -11.25 4.52
CA CYS A 60 -4.33 -11.27 3.08
C CYS A 60 -3.52 -12.54 2.71
N PRO A 61 -3.93 -13.32 1.70
CA PRO A 61 -3.17 -14.49 1.25
C PRO A 61 -1.77 -14.11 0.77
N THR A 62 -0.76 -14.88 1.17
CA THR A 62 0.66 -14.51 0.95
C THR A 62 1.02 -14.51 -0.54
N GLU A 63 0.44 -15.43 -1.30
CA GLU A 63 0.60 -15.56 -2.74
C GLU A 63 0.03 -14.37 -3.54
N LYS A 64 -0.81 -13.54 -2.91
CA LYS A 64 -1.39 -12.35 -3.53
C LYS A 64 -0.66 -11.06 -3.16
N VAL A 65 0.48 -11.11 -2.46
CA VAL A 65 1.14 -9.91 -1.93
C VAL A 65 2.54 -9.77 -2.50
N VAL A 66 2.81 -8.64 -3.17
CA VAL A 66 4.13 -8.28 -3.69
C VAL A 66 4.47 -6.85 -3.29
N VAL A 67 5.61 -6.64 -2.63
CA VAL A 67 6.05 -5.28 -2.26
C VAL A 67 6.40 -4.49 -3.52
N HIS A 68 5.76 -3.33 -3.70
CA HIS A 68 6.05 -2.41 -4.80
C HIS A 68 6.31 -1.00 -4.27
N HIS A 69 7.59 -0.64 -4.19
CA HIS A 69 8.03 0.65 -3.69
C HIS A 69 7.58 1.80 -4.59
N SER A 70 7.43 2.99 -3.99
CA SER A 70 7.13 4.20 -4.77
C SER A 70 8.39 4.73 -5.44
N GLY A 71 8.30 4.94 -6.75
CA GLY A 71 9.26 5.77 -7.47
C GLY A 71 9.03 7.26 -7.20
N ILE A 72 10.06 8.05 -7.49
CA ILE A 72 9.98 9.51 -7.65
C ILE A 72 10.50 9.86 -9.03
N ASP A 73 10.05 10.99 -9.57
CA ASP A 73 10.56 11.52 -10.83
C ASP A 73 11.95 12.14 -10.61
N ILE A 74 12.99 11.57 -11.21
CA ILE A 74 14.37 12.03 -11.04
C ILE A 74 14.62 13.38 -11.71
N ASP A 75 13.85 13.74 -12.74
CA ASP A 75 13.97 15.03 -13.41
C ASP A 75 13.47 16.16 -12.51
N GLN A 76 12.43 15.88 -11.71
CA GLN A 76 11.89 16.82 -10.71
C GLN A 76 12.70 16.82 -9.40
N PHE A 77 13.25 15.69 -8.99
CA PHE A 77 13.95 15.51 -7.71
C PHE A 77 15.45 15.25 -7.90
N GLN A 78 16.13 16.25 -8.48
CA GLN A 78 17.59 16.21 -8.66
C GLN A 78 18.32 16.05 -7.33
N TRP A 79 19.35 15.21 -7.33
CA TRP A 79 20.18 14.99 -6.15
C TRP A 79 20.84 16.29 -5.68
N ARG A 80 20.82 16.53 -4.37
CA ARG A 80 21.52 17.64 -3.72
C ARG A 80 22.24 17.13 -2.49
N ALA A 81 23.54 17.44 -2.39
CA ALA A 81 24.32 17.12 -1.20
C ALA A 81 23.69 17.78 0.03
N ARG A 82 23.49 17.01 1.10
CA ARG A 82 23.01 17.56 2.38
C ARG A 82 24.11 18.41 3.01
N THR A 83 23.94 19.72 3.01
CA THR A 83 24.76 20.64 3.80
C THR A 83 24.12 20.83 5.17
N ARG A 84 24.74 20.30 6.22
CA ARG A 84 24.35 20.64 7.59
C ARG A 84 24.95 22.00 7.92
N ALA A 85 24.14 23.06 7.96
CA ALA A 85 24.59 24.30 8.56
C ALA A 85 25.01 24.02 10.01
N LEU A 86 26.24 24.38 10.38
CA LEU A 86 26.69 24.36 11.76
C LEU A 86 26.01 25.52 12.50
N THR A 87 24.70 25.44 12.72
CA THR A 87 24.06 26.29 13.71
C THR A 87 24.49 25.76 15.07
N LYS A 88 25.41 26.49 15.73
CA LYS A 88 25.60 26.36 17.17
C LYS A 88 24.23 26.64 17.80
N ARG A 89 23.56 25.60 18.29
CA ARG A 89 22.46 25.79 19.24
C ARG A 89 23.04 26.51 20.46
N PRO A 90 22.42 27.60 20.94
CA PRO A 90 22.79 28.18 22.24
C PRO A 90 22.60 27.16 23.36
#